data_AF-A0A7S2S390-F1
#
_entry.id   AF-A0A7S2S390-F1
#
_cell.length_a   1.000
_cell.length_b   1.000
_cell.length_c   1.000
_cell.angle_alpha   90.00
_cell.angle_beta   90.00
_cell.angle_gamma   90.00
#
_symmetry.space_group_name_H-M   'P 1'
#
loop_
_entity.id
_entity.type
_entity.pdbx_description
1 polymer ?
#
loop_
_entity_poly.entity_id
_entity_poly.type
_entity_poly.pdbx_seq_one_letter_code
_entity_poly.pdbx_strand_id
1 'polypeptide(L)'
;REAVGRITREALPRLLPDAMAAMTETELAAHGAREVSCLALLCKKLGALAETVEMARVTGLELDTVEWQAQMVRTESLILRSARTLGYAVPLNKLPAYCKR
;
A
#
# COMPACT_ATOMS: atom_id res chain seq x y z
N ARG A 1 1.90 -20.27 -3.15
CA ARG A 1 3.11 -20.26 -2.27
C ARG A 1 4.43 -20.34 -3.07
N GLU A 2 4.52 -21.14 -4.14
CA GLU A 2 5.71 -21.17 -5.03
C GLU A 2 6.09 -19.82 -5.67
N ALA A 3 5.11 -19.00 -6.05
CA ALA A 3 5.36 -17.73 -6.75
C ALA A 3 6.00 -16.63 -5.88
N VAL A 4 5.79 -16.68 -4.55
CA VAL A 4 6.41 -15.75 -3.58
C VAL A 4 7.86 -16.15 -3.34
N GLY A 5 8.13 -17.45 -3.28
CA GLY A 5 9.49 -18.00 -3.18
C GLY A 5 10.38 -17.72 -4.40
N ARG A 6 9.81 -17.41 -5.58
CA ARG A 6 10.57 -16.92 -6.74
C ARG A 6 10.91 -15.44 -6.64
N ILE A 7 10.00 -14.59 -6.15
CA ILE A 7 10.27 -13.16 -6.01
C ILE A 7 11.33 -12.92 -4.93
N THR A 8 11.31 -13.68 -3.83
CA THR A 8 12.36 -13.59 -2.81
C THR A 8 13.72 -14.13 -3.28
N ARG A 9 13.76 -14.96 -4.32
CA ARG A 9 15.00 -15.38 -5.00
C ARG A 9 15.47 -14.39 -6.07
N GLU A 10 14.54 -13.63 -6.66
CA GLU A 10 14.79 -12.52 -7.59
C GLU A 10 14.95 -11.17 -6.86
N ALA A 11 14.83 -11.15 -5.54
CA ALA A 11 14.99 -9.96 -4.73
C ALA A 11 16.41 -9.43 -4.96
N LEU A 12 16.50 -8.26 -5.60
CA LEU A 12 17.78 -7.61 -5.82
C LEU A 12 18.46 -7.40 -4.47
N PRO A 13 19.76 -7.75 -4.36
CA PRO A 13 20.50 -7.46 -3.15
C PRO A 13 20.40 -5.96 -2.90
N ARG A 14 20.03 -5.60 -1.67
CA ARG A 14 19.97 -4.19 -1.27
C ARG A 14 21.38 -3.63 -1.36
N LEU A 15 21.65 -2.84 -2.39
CA LEU A 15 22.96 -2.21 -2.55
C LEU A 15 23.15 -1.14 -1.48
N LEU A 16 24.32 -1.15 -0.84
CA LEU A 16 24.73 -0.09 0.07
C LEU A 16 25.11 1.16 -0.76
N PRO A 17 25.00 2.38 -0.19
CA PRO A 17 25.35 3.62 -0.89
C PRO A 17 26.76 3.60 -1.50
N ASP A 18 27.74 3.03 -0.79
CA ASP A 18 29.13 2.92 -1.25
C ASP A 18 29.27 2.01 -2.48
N ALA A 19 28.45 0.96 -2.56
CA ALA A 19 28.42 0.06 -3.71
C ALA A 19 27.75 0.72 -4.92
N MET A 20 26.72 1.54 -4.69
CA MET A 20 26.09 2.33 -5.76
C MET A 20 27.04 3.41 -6.29
N ALA A 21 27.82 4.05 -5.43
CA ALA A 21 28.79 5.08 -5.81
C ALA A 21 29.95 4.54 -6.65
N ALA A 22 30.26 3.24 -6.54
CA ALA A 22 31.29 2.57 -7.32
C ALA A 22 30.81 2.08 -8.71
N MET A 23 29.51 2.18 -9.00
CA MET A 23 28.93 1.72 -10.27
C MET A 23 29.03 2.79 -11.35
N THR A 24 29.18 2.35 -12.59
CA THR A 24 29.05 3.22 -13.77
C THR A 24 27.60 3.65 -13.98
N GLU A 25 27.38 4.73 -14.72
CA GLU A 25 26.02 5.25 -15.01
C GLU A 25 25.13 4.20 -15.70
N THR A 26 25.69 3.39 -16.58
CA THR A 26 24.98 2.32 -17.29
C THR A 26 24.58 1.18 -16.35
N GLU A 27 25.44 0.82 -15.39
CA GLU A 27 25.13 -0.18 -14.38
C GLU A 27 24.06 0.31 -13.40
N LEU A 28 24.10 1.58 -13.01
CA LEU A 28 23.07 2.21 -12.18
C LEU A 28 21.71 2.21 -12.88
N ALA A 29 21.68 2.58 -14.18
CA ALA A 29 20.46 2.56 -14.97
C ALA A 29 19.89 1.13 -15.09
N ALA A 30 20.74 0.14 -15.31
CA ALA A 30 20.33 -1.27 -15.38
C ALA A 30 19.79 -1.79 -14.03
N HIS A 31 20.40 -1.36 -12.91
CA HIS A 31 19.91 -1.69 -11.57
C HIS A 31 18.52 -1.09 -11.32
N GLY A 32 18.34 0.21 -11.56
CA GLY A 32 17.06 0.88 -11.38
C GLY A 32 15.94 0.27 -12.24
N ALA A 33 16.24 -0.09 -13.50
CA ALA A 33 15.28 -0.77 -14.37
C ALA A 33 14.83 -2.14 -13.80
N ARG A 34 15.76 -2.89 -13.18
CA ARG A 34 15.45 -4.16 -12.52
C ARG A 34 14.63 -3.96 -11.26
N GLU A 35 14.91 -2.94 -10.45
CA GLU A 35 14.13 -2.63 -9.24
C GLU A 35 12.67 -2.28 -9.57
N VAL A 36 12.46 -1.41 -10.55
CA VAL A 36 11.11 -1.03 -11.02
C VAL A 36 10.36 -2.26 -11.55
N SER A 37 11.03 -3.12 -12.32
CA SER A 37 10.45 -4.36 -12.85
C SER A 37 10.05 -5.32 -11.73
N CYS A 38 10.89 -5.47 -10.71
CA CYS A 38 10.62 -6.30 -9.55
C CYS A 38 9.43 -5.77 -8.73
N LEU A 39 9.36 -4.46 -8.50
CA LEU A 39 8.23 -3.80 -7.83
C LEU A 39 6.92 -3.99 -8.60
N ALA A 40 6.94 -3.79 -9.92
CA ALA A 40 5.75 -3.98 -10.76
C ALA A 40 5.23 -5.43 -10.70
N LEU A 41 6.13 -6.42 -10.76
CA LEU A 41 5.78 -7.83 -10.64
C LEU A 41 5.24 -8.17 -9.26
N LEU A 42 5.82 -7.60 -8.20
CA LEU A 42 5.37 -7.79 -6.83
C LEU A 42 3.96 -7.21 -6.64
N CYS A 43 3.73 -5.96 -7.06
CA CYS A 43 2.42 -5.32 -7.01
C CYS A 43 1.35 -6.12 -7.76
N LYS A 44 1.69 -6.67 -8.94
CA LYS A 44 0.78 -7.52 -9.70
C LYS A 44 0.47 -8.84 -8.99
N LYS A 45 1.48 -9.51 -8.42
CA LYS A 45 1.29 -10.80 -7.73
C LYS A 45 0.57 -10.68 -6.41
N LEU A 46 0.79 -9.59 -5.68
CA LEU A 46 0.06 -9.28 -4.45
C LEU A 46 -1.33 -8.72 -4.72
N GLY A 47 -1.68 -8.43 -5.98
CA GLY A 47 -2.95 -7.78 -6.30
C GLY A 47 -3.11 -6.39 -5.67
N ALA A 48 -2.00 -5.74 -5.27
CA ALA A 48 -2.00 -4.58 -4.38
C ALA A 48 -2.92 -3.45 -4.89
N LEU A 49 -2.85 -3.13 -6.18
CA LEU A 49 -3.71 -2.11 -6.80
C LEU A 49 -5.18 -2.52 -6.81
N ALA A 50 -5.49 -3.76 -7.18
CA ALA A 50 -6.87 -4.25 -7.23
C ALA A 50 -7.49 -4.25 -5.83
N GLU A 51 -6.76 -4.77 -4.84
CA GLU A 51 -7.20 -4.77 -3.44
C GLU A 51 -7.40 -3.36 -2.89
N THR A 52 -6.52 -2.42 -3.24
CA THR A 52 -6.61 -1.01 -2.80
C THR A 52 -7.83 -0.31 -3.40
N VAL A 53 -8.11 -0.54 -4.69
CA VAL A 53 -9.30 0.03 -5.36
C VAL A 53 -10.59 -0.58 -4.83
N GLU A 54 -10.65 -1.90 -4.69
CA GLU A 54 -11.79 -2.56 -4.06
C GLU A 54 -11.99 -2.05 -2.63
N MET A 55 -10.89 -1.73 -1.94
CA MET A 55 -10.98 -1.15 -0.62
C MET A 55 -11.63 0.23 -0.60
N ALA A 56 -11.18 1.11 -1.48
CA ALA A 56 -11.71 2.45 -1.61
C ALA A 56 -13.20 2.40 -1.96
N ARG A 57 -13.62 1.47 -2.82
CA ARG A 57 -15.03 1.27 -3.18
C ARG A 57 -15.88 0.83 -1.98
N VAL A 58 -15.46 -0.20 -1.25
CA VAL A 58 -16.22 -0.73 -0.10
C VAL A 58 -16.27 0.31 1.02
N THR A 59 -15.19 1.05 1.22
CA THR A 59 -15.05 1.95 2.37
C THR A 59 -15.37 3.40 2.08
N GLY A 60 -15.59 3.78 0.82
CA GLY A 60 -15.81 5.17 0.39
C GLY A 60 -14.66 6.11 0.73
N LEU A 61 -13.47 5.58 1.01
CA LEU A 61 -12.27 6.36 1.33
C LEU A 61 -11.50 6.71 0.06
N GLU A 62 -10.78 7.83 0.08
CA GLU A 62 -9.83 8.18 -0.98
C GLU A 62 -8.66 7.18 -1.01
N LEU A 63 -8.08 6.96 -2.20
CA LEU A 63 -7.00 5.98 -2.38
C LEU A 63 -5.80 6.27 -1.46
N ASP A 64 -5.41 7.53 -1.32
CA ASP A 64 -4.33 7.96 -0.40
C ASP A 64 -4.65 7.60 1.06
N THR A 65 -5.93 7.71 1.46
CA THR A 65 -6.34 7.34 2.82
C THR A 65 -6.27 5.82 3.03
N VAL A 66 -6.59 5.04 2.00
CA VAL A 66 -6.45 3.58 2.02
C VAL A 66 -4.97 3.19 2.10
N GLU A 67 -4.10 3.83 1.32
CA GLU A 67 -2.66 3.57 1.29
C GLU A 67 -2.02 3.82 2.67
N TRP A 68 -2.33 4.96 3.30
CA TRP A 68 -1.64 5.40 4.51
C TRP A 68 -2.28 4.94 5.83
N GLN A 69 -3.59 4.65 5.85
CA GLN A 69 -4.33 4.47 7.12
C GLN A 69 -5.26 3.25 7.15
N ALA A 70 -5.01 2.27 6.28
CA ALA A 70 -5.92 1.17 5.94
C ALA A 70 -6.73 0.61 7.12
N GLN A 71 -6.11 0.13 8.20
CA GLN A 71 -6.84 -0.68 9.19
C GLN A 71 -7.69 0.11 10.20
N MET A 72 -7.19 1.22 10.74
CA MET A 72 -7.97 2.01 11.71
C MET A 72 -9.13 2.76 11.04
N VAL A 73 -8.88 3.38 9.87
CA VAL A 73 -9.90 4.18 9.18
C VAL A 73 -10.99 3.32 8.57
N ARG A 74 -10.67 2.08 8.15
CA ARG A 74 -11.68 1.09 7.72
C ARG A 74 -12.67 0.76 8.82
N THR A 75 -12.15 0.48 10.02
CA THR A 75 -12.96 0.09 11.17
C THR A 75 -13.86 1.25 11.61
N GLU A 76 -13.31 2.46 11.67
CA GLU A 76 -14.06 3.67 12.02
C GLU A 76 -15.15 4.00 10.99
N SER A 77 -14.84 3.93 9.69
CA SER A 77 -15.80 4.17 8.60
C SER A 77 -16.94 3.15 8.56
N LEU A 78 -16.66 1.87 8.84
CA LEU A 78 -17.69 0.83 8.95
C LEU A 78 -18.61 1.04 10.15
N ILE A 79 -18.06 1.38 11.31
CA ILE A 79 -18.83 1.67 12.52
C ILE A 79 -19.76 2.87 12.28
N LEU A 80 -19.25 3.95 11.71
CA LEU A 80 -20.03 5.16 11.46
C LEU A 80 -21.14 4.96 10.44
N ARG A 81 -20.89 4.22 9.36
CA ARG A 81 -21.94 3.85 8.38
C ARG A 81 -23.01 2.96 9.01
N SER A 82 -22.60 1.95 9.77
CA SER A 82 -23.54 1.02 10.42
C SER A 82 -24.40 1.75 11.44
N ALA A 83 -23.80 2.65 12.22
CA ALA A 83 -24.52 3.48 13.18
C ALA A 83 -25.54 4.40 12.50
N ARG A 84 -25.19 5.00 11.36
CA ARG A 84 -26.15 5.79 10.55
C ARG A 84 -27.34 4.95 10.09
N THR A 85 -27.10 3.76 9.55
CA THR A 85 -28.18 2.87 9.08
C THR A 85 -29.08 2.39 10.22
N LEU A 86 -28.48 2.14 11.40
CA LEU A 86 -29.18 1.61 12.56
C LEU A 86 -29.76 2.71 13.48
N GLY A 87 -29.54 3.99 13.15
CA GLY A 87 -30.04 5.12 13.95
C GLY A 87 -29.30 5.34 15.28
N TYR A 88 -28.08 4.83 15.43
CA TYR A 88 -27.26 5.03 16.62
C TYR A 88 -26.32 6.23 16.48
N ALA A 89 -26.14 6.96 17.57
CA ALA A 89 -25.07 7.94 17.69
C ALA A 89 -23.79 7.25 18.19
N VAL A 90 -22.68 7.41 17.47
CA VAL A 90 -21.36 6.92 17.91
C VAL A 90 -20.67 8.01 18.70
N PRO A 91 -20.40 7.83 20.00
CA PRO A 91 -19.61 8.78 20.76
C PRO A 91 -18.16 8.73 20.27
N LEU A 92 -17.69 9.82 19.68
CA LEU A 92 -16.33 9.96 19.17
C LEU A 92 -15.49 10.74 20.18
N ASN A 93 -14.46 10.10 20.74
CA ASN A 93 -13.49 10.77 21.63
C ASN A 93 -12.52 11.68 20.87
N LYS A 94 -12.35 11.47 19.56
CA LYS A 94 -11.56 12.29 18.63
C LYS A 94 -12.27 12.33 17.28
N LEU A 95 -12.13 13.42 16.55
CA LEU A 95 -12.66 13.52 15.18
C LEU A 95 -12.03 12.44 14.28
N PRO A 96 -12.81 11.80 13.39
CA PRO A 96 -12.33 10.76 12.50
C PRO A 96 -11.18 11.26 11.63
N ALA A 97 -10.26 10.37 11.27
CA ALA A 97 -9.04 10.77 10.55
C ALA A 97 -9.32 11.48 9.21
N TYR A 98 -10.41 11.11 8.53
CA TYR A 98 -10.85 11.74 7.28
C TYR A 98 -11.53 13.11 7.44
N CYS A 99 -11.88 13.51 8.67
CA CYS A 99 -12.43 14.84 8.98
C CYS A 99 -11.34 15.88 9.27
N LYS A 100 -10.08 15.45 9.44
CA LYS A 100 -8.94 16.33 9.65
C LYS A 100 -8.38 16.75 8.28
N ARG A 101 -9.06 17.67 7.59
CA ARG A 101 -8.47 18.46 6.51
C ARG A 101 -8.13 19.85 7.02
#